data_AF-A0A451GEC9-F1
#
_entry.id   AF-A0A451GEC9-F1
#
_cell.length_a   1.000
_cell.length_b   1.000
_cell.length_c   1.000
_cell.angle_alpha   90.00
_cell.angle_beta   90.00
_cell.angle_gamma   90.00
#
_symmetry.space_group_name_H-M   'P 1'
#
loop_
_entity.id
_entity.type
_entity.pdbx_description
1 polymer ?
#
loop_
_entity_poly.entity_id
_entity_poly.type
_entity_poly.pdbx_seq_one_letter_code
_entity_poly.pdbx_strand_id
1 'polypeptide(L)'
;MKTSYLDLDLIKRDGPFDEFKQDVSVVSVELKSGEQCHQILLMYPNEIIGMNGMSSLPFAVEEVNKVFQTKDDLSTRADMSWVFRERNSKF
;
A
#
# COMPACT_ATOMS: atom_id res chain seq x y z
N MET A 1 -0.59 -11.70 -11.92
CA MET A 1 -1.39 -11.03 -10.88
C MET A 1 -1.79 -9.63 -11.34
N LYS A 2 -3.01 -9.18 -11.05
CA LYS A 2 -3.57 -7.91 -11.52
C LYS A 2 -2.98 -6.76 -10.69
N THR A 3 -2.50 -5.71 -11.33
CA THR A 3 -2.04 -4.49 -10.62
C THR A 3 -3.25 -3.79 -10.01
N SER A 4 -3.11 -3.27 -8.79
CA SER A 4 -4.21 -2.66 -8.03
C SER A 4 -3.94 -1.17 -7.81
N TYR A 5 -4.92 -0.32 -8.10
CA TYR A 5 -4.80 1.13 -8.00
C TYR A 5 -5.90 1.66 -7.09
N LEU A 6 -5.52 2.54 -6.14
CA LEU A 6 -6.47 3.27 -5.31
C LEU A 6 -6.99 4.51 -6.05
N ASP A 7 -8.12 5.05 -5.62
CA ASP A 7 -8.61 6.33 -6.13
C ASP A 7 -7.58 7.44 -5.84
N LEU A 8 -7.21 8.23 -6.86
CA LEU A 8 -6.25 9.32 -6.71
C LEU A 8 -6.76 10.41 -5.76
N ASP A 9 -8.05 10.66 -5.74
CA ASP A 9 -8.63 11.70 -4.88
C ASP A 9 -8.61 11.24 -3.42
N LEU A 10 -8.73 9.93 -3.18
CA LEU A 10 -8.51 9.32 -1.87
C LEU A 10 -7.06 9.52 -1.40
N ILE A 11 -6.07 9.22 -2.25
CA ILE A 11 -4.65 9.40 -1.90
C ILE A 11 -4.33 10.88 -1.62
N LYS A 12 -4.82 11.80 -2.45
CA LYS A 12 -4.58 13.24 -2.26
C LYS A 12 -5.22 13.77 -0.97
N ARG A 13 -6.38 13.25 -0.59
CA ARG A 13 -7.10 13.64 0.64
C ARG A 13 -6.37 13.13 1.89
N ASP A 14 -5.92 11.88 1.85
CA ASP A 14 -5.42 11.17 3.03
C ASP A 14 -3.91 11.30 3.24
N GLY A 15 -3.17 11.68 2.19
CA GLY A 15 -1.76 12.04 2.27
C GLY A 15 -1.53 13.45 2.84
N PRO A 16 -0.28 13.93 2.86
CA PRO A 16 0.93 13.24 2.41
C PRO A 16 1.32 12.06 3.32
N PHE A 17 2.03 11.09 2.75
CA PHE A 17 2.60 9.96 3.49
C PHE A 17 4.12 10.08 3.53
N ASP A 18 4.73 9.67 4.64
CA ASP A 18 6.18 9.60 4.72
C ASP A 18 6.70 8.51 3.78
N GLU A 19 7.75 8.84 3.04
CA GLU A 19 8.40 7.93 2.10
C GLU A 19 9.24 6.88 2.84
N PHE A 20 9.18 5.65 2.34
CA PHE A 20 10.05 4.57 2.74
C PHE A 20 11.28 4.47 1.82
N LYS A 21 11.07 4.38 0.50
CA LYS A 21 12.15 4.29 -0.51
C LYS A 21 11.60 4.54 -1.92
N GLN A 22 12.29 5.36 -2.73
CA GLN A 22 12.01 5.57 -4.17
C GLN A 22 10.51 5.70 -4.50
N ASP A 23 9.87 6.77 -4.01
CA ASP A 23 8.45 7.09 -4.25
C ASP A 23 7.45 6.04 -3.70
N VAL A 24 7.88 5.17 -2.78
CA VAL A 24 7.01 4.19 -2.10
C VAL A 24 6.84 4.57 -0.63
N SER A 25 5.60 4.52 -0.16
CA SER A 25 5.23 4.65 1.25
C SER A 25 4.67 3.32 1.78
N VAL A 26 4.91 3.04 3.06
CA VAL A 26 4.20 1.98 3.78
C VAL A 26 2.98 2.61 4.43
N VAL A 27 1.80 2.12 4.08
CA VAL A 27 0.52 2.65 4.56
C VAL A 27 -0.37 1.53 5.08
N SER A 28 -1.42 1.93 5.77
CA SER A 28 -2.55 1.11 6.14
C SER A 28 -3.80 1.63 5.43
N VAL A 29 -4.80 0.77 5.25
CA VAL A 29 -6.11 1.15 4.70
C VAL A 29 -7.22 0.74 5.65
N GLU A 30 -8.30 1.51 5.66
CA GLU A 30 -9.57 1.16 6.28
C GLU A 30 -10.59 0.91 5.17
N LEU A 31 -11.24 -0.24 5.21
CA LEU A 31 -12.30 -0.62 4.29
C LEU A 31 -13.62 0.03 4.70
N LYS A 32 -14.58 0.11 3.78
CA LYS A 32 -15.95 0.57 4.04
C LYS A 32 -16.66 -0.24 5.13
N SER A 33 -16.22 -1.48 5.36
CA SER A 33 -16.68 -2.33 6.47
C SER A 33 -16.17 -1.87 7.85
N GLY A 34 -15.14 -1.01 7.89
CA GLY A 34 -14.40 -0.63 9.09
C GLY A 34 -13.20 -1.53 9.40
N GLU A 35 -12.99 -2.60 8.62
CA GLU A 35 -11.81 -3.45 8.74
C GLU A 35 -10.55 -2.68 8.33
N GLN A 36 -9.45 -2.89 9.05
CA GLN A 36 -8.16 -2.27 8.77
C GLN A 36 -7.14 -3.28 8.28
N CYS A 37 -6.46 -2.95 7.19
CA CYS A 37 -5.37 -3.73 6.63
C CYS A 37 -4.09 -2.91 6.67
N HIS A 38 -3.04 -3.46 7.26
CA HIS A 38 -1.79 -2.74 7.54
C HIS A 38 -0.66 -3.13 6.59
N GLN A 39 0.42 -2.36 6.58
CA GLN A 39 1.69 -2.72 5.92
C GLN A 39 1.56 -2.94 4.40
N ILE A 40 0.90 -2.00 3.74
CA ILE A 40 0.70 -1.96 2.29
C ILE A 40 1.76 -1.06 1.66
N LEU A 41 2.41 -1.55 0.61
CA LEU A 41 3.32 -0.75 -0.20
C LEU A 41 2.52 0.03 -1.24
N LEU A 42 2.50 1.34 -1.07
CA LEU A 42 1.88 2.29 -1.98
C LEU A 42 2.98 3.02 -2.77
N MET A 43 3.09 2.73 -4.05
CA MET A 43 3.95 3.46 -4.97
C MET A 43 3.21 4.65 -5.55
N TYR A 44 3.86 5.81 -5.57
CA TYR A 44 3.30 7.03 -6.11
C TYR A 44 2.85 6.85 -7.57
N PRO A 45 1.69 7.40 -7.97
CA PRO A 45 0.79 8.20 -7.14
C PRO A 45 -0.26 7.40 -6.35
N ASN A 46 -0.57 6.16 -6.71
CA ASN A 46 -1.69 5.40 -6.13
C ASN A 46 -1.62 3.89 -6.39
N GLU A 47 -0.47 3.35 -6.77
CA GLU A 47 -0.33 1.94 -7.11
C GLU A 47 -0.03 1.11 -5.86
N ILE A 48 -0.84 0.09 -5.58
CA ILE A 48 -0.51 -0.91 -4.57
C ILE A 48 0.36 -1.98 -5.22
N ILE A 49 1.61 -2.08 -4.76
CA ILE A 49 2.59 -3.04 -5.29
C ILE A 49 2.75 -4.28 -4.39
N GLY A 50 2.20 -4.26 -3.17
CA GLY A 50 2.19 -5.42 -2.28
C GLY A 50 1.65 -5.13 -0.88
N MET A 51 1.49 -6.19 -0.09
CA MET A 51 1.16 -6.13 1.34
C MET A 51 2.06 -7.14 2.06
N ASN A 52 2.60 -6.75 3.21
CA ASN A 52 3.53 -7.60 3.95
C ASN A 52 2.89 -8.96 4.32
N GLY A 53 3.63 -10.06 4.11
CA GLY A 53 3.17 -11.42 4.43
C GLY A 53 2.06 -11.97 3.53
N MET A 54 1.60 -11.23 2.52
CA MET A 54 0.48 -11.61 1.66
C MET A 54 0.93 -11.71 0.19
N SER A 55 0.50 -12.78 -0.49
CA SER A 55 0.73 -12.92 -1.94
C SER A 55 -0.30 -12.12 -2.76
N SER A 56 -1.47 -11.83 -2.19
CA SER A 56 -2.58 -11.08 -2.79
C SER A 56 -3.17 -10.09 -1.79
N LEU A 57 -3.81 -9.03 -2.28
CA LEU A 57 -4.62 -8.18 -1.41
C LEU A 57 -5.84 -8.95 -0.90
N PRO A 58 -6.14 -8.92 0.42
CA PRO A 58 -7.31 -9.59 0.99
C PRO A 58 -8.61 -8.77 0.82
N PHE A 59 -8.57 -7.68 0.06
CA PHE A 59 -9.69 -6.76 -0.16
C PHE A 59 -9.73 -6.23 -1.60
N ALA A 60 -10.89 -5.74 -2.01
CA ALA A 60 -11.04 -5.01 -3.27
C ALA A 60 -10.69 -3.53 -3.08
N VAL A 61 -9.97 -2.94 -4.05
CA VAL A 61 -9.52 -1.53 -3.94
C VAL A 61 -10.68 -0.55 -3.85
N GLU A 62 -11.82 -0.90 -4.45
CA GLU A 62 -13.06 -0.11 -4.42
C GLU A 62 -13.73 -0.10 -3.04
N GLU A 63 -13.34 -1.02 -2.16
CA GLU A 63 -13.81 -1.09 -0.77
C GLU A 63 -12.99 -0.21 0.17
N VAL A 64 -11.87 0.36 -0.28
CA VAL A 64 -11.08 1.27 0.55
C VAL A 64 -11.84 2.57 0.78
N ASN A 65 -12.01 2.94 2.05
CA ASN A 65 -12.64 4.17 2.49
C ASN A 65 -11.61 5.24 2.88
N LYS A 66 -10.48 4.81 3.43
CA LYS A 66 -9.41 5.68 3.94
C LYS A 66 -8.05 5.01 3.83
N VAL A 67 -7.03 5.81 3.51
CA VAL A 67 -5.61 5.46 3.65
C VAL A 67 -5.05 6.21 4.84
N PHE A 68 -4.13 5.61 5.58
CA PHE A 68 -3.46 6.27 6.68
C PHE A 68 -2.08 5.66 6.91
N GLN A 69 -1.26 6.34 7.69
CA GLN A 69 0.05 5.84 8.07
C GLN A 69 0.18 5.89 9.59
N THR A 70 0.56 4.76 10.18
CA THR A 70 0.74 4.62 11.62
C THR A 70 2.22 4.66 11.99
N LYS A 71 2.53 4.83 13.28
CA LYS A 71 3.91 4.70 13.78
C LYS A 71 4.48 3.30 13.55
N ASP A 72 3.64 2.28 13.51
CA ASP A 72 4.06 0.90 13.26
C ASP A 72 4.47 0.70 11.80
N ASP A 73 3.77 1.35 10.86
CA ASP A 73 4.14 1.39 9.44
C ASP A 73 5.54 2.02 9.24
N LEU A 74 5.93 2.96 10.10
CA LEU A 74 7.23 3.65 10.06
C LEU A 74 8.33 2.88 10.80
N SER A 75 8.00 2.13 11.84
CA SER A 75 8.97 1.43 12.69
C SER A 75 9.38 0.06 12.14
N THR A 76 8.45 -0.68 11.53
CA THR A 76 8.67 -2.06 11.05
C THR A 76 9.39 -2.15 9.71
N ARG A 77 9.65 -1.00 9.07
CA ARG A 77 10.19 -0.86 7.73
C ARG A 77 11.53 -1.57 7.47
N ALA A 78 12.33 -1.86 8.49
CA ALA A 78 13.63 -2.51 8.37
C ALA A 78 13.59 -4.06 8.37
N ASP A 79 12.57 -4.66 8.99
CA ASP A 79 12.53 -6.12 9.27
C ASP A 79 11.52 -6.88 8.39
N MET A 80 10.94 -6.23 7.38
CA MET A 80 9.86 -6.79 6.57
C MET A 80 10.36 -7.64 5.41
N SER A 81 9.81 -8.86 5.29
CA SER A 81 9.97 -9.72 4.13
C SER A 81 9.00 -9.31 3.04
N TRP A 82 9.35 -8.28 2.29
CA TRP A 82 8.56 -7.81 1.16
C TRP A 82 8.66 -8.82 0.01
N VAL A 83 7.53 -9.43 -0.35
CA VAL A 83 7.45 -10.21 -1.58
C VAL A 83 7.31 -9.23 -2.74
N PHE A 84 8.44 -8.77 -3.26
CA PHE A 84 8.46 -7.88 -4.42
C PHE A 84 8.05 -8.66 -5.67
N ARG A 85 7.25 -8.03 -6.52
CA ARG A 85 6.98 -8.51 -7.87
C ARG A 85 8.26 -8.41 -8.70
N GLU A 86 8.70 -9.49 -9.32
CA GLU A 86 9.66 -9.37 -10.43
C GLU A 86 8.99 -8.53 -11.53
N ARG A 87 9.53 -7.32 -11.78
CA ARG A 87 9.29 -6.65 -13.05
C ARG A 87 9.89 -7.56 -14.11
N ASN A 88 9.07 -8.13 -14.98
CA ASN A 88 9.55 -8.62 -16.26
C ASN A 88 10.09 -7.41 -17.04
N SER A 89 11.37 -7.11 -16.84
CA SER A 89 12.14 -6.19 -17.66
C SER A 89 12.30 -6.84 -19.02
N LYS A 90 11.35 -6.60 -19.92
CA LYS A 90 11.62 -6.70 -21.36
C LYS A 90 12.11 -5.34 -21.84
N PHE A 91 13.41 -5.11 -21.67
CA PHE A 91 14.21 -4.27 -22.55
C PHE A 91 15.50 -5.02 -22.83
#